data_AF-A0A1Q8CZ10-F1
#
_entry.id   AF-A0A1Q8CZ10-F1
#
_cell.length_a   1.000
_cell.length_b   1.000
_cell.length_c   1.000
_cell.angle_alpha   90.00
_cell.angle_beta   90.00
_cell.angle_gamma   90.00
#
_symmetry.space_group_name_H-M   'P 1'
#
loop_
_entity.id
_entity.type
_entity.pdbx_description
1 polymer ?
#
loop_
_entity_poly.entity_id
_entity_poly.type
_entity_poly.pdbx_seq_one_letter_code
_entity_poly.pdbx_strand_id
1 'polypeptide(L)'
;MDGVPVAVASRLVVAVCAFVGLGFAVATLNDPWPALSQQASLFAGVVYLALALAGARAARVSGWLRGATTVLLLLVCLTYLTVIEGDLYSVSSLFEHLLTPLAALADWVLVGRAAVVVRWWYPLSWVLPPLLYLIYFLVADVGLYRGFLDPQSPDFATTVALFLVAVVAAGYLLYGIVRPVRTRAVAEAG
;
A
#
# COMPACT_ATOMS: atom_id res chain seq x y z
N MET A 1 20.67 3.01 20.53
CA MET A 1 20.92 2.86 19.08
C MET A 1 20.06 1.72 18.52
N ASP A 2 18.88 1.49 19.11
CA ASP A 2 18.38 0.11 19.26
C ASP A 2 17.20 -0.21 18.32
N GLY A 3 16.79 0.75 17.48
CA GLY A 3 15.66 0.61 16.55
C GLY A 3 16.03 0.36 15.08
N VAL A 4 17.30 0.51 14.69
CA VAL A 4 17.73 0.37 13.28
C VAL A 4 17.61 -1.09 12.80
N PRO A 5 18.05 -2.12 13.55
CA PRO A 5 17.91 -3.51 13.12
C PRO A 5 16.44 -3.92 12.95
N VAL A 6 15.57 -3.49 13.87
CA VAL A 6 14.13 -3.76 13.81
C VAL A 6 13.49 -3.13 12.57
N ALA A 7 13.85 -1.88 12.25
CA ALA A 7 13.33 -1.21 11.07
C ALA A 7 13.79 -1.86 9.75
N VAL A 8 15.04 -2.30 9.68
CA VAL A 8 15.54 -3.03 8.51
C VAL A 8 14.85 -4.38 8.38
N ALA A 9 14.74 -5.14 9.48
CA ALA A 9 14.08 -6.44 9.49
C ALA A 9 12.62 -6.34 9.04
N SER A 10 11.86 -5.37 9.59
CA SER A 10 10.47 -5.10 9.21
C SER A 10 10.35 -4.83 7.70
N ARG A 11 11.23 -4.02 7.14
CA ARG A 11 11.22 -3.72 5.70
C ARG A 11 11.55 -4.93 4.84
N LEU A 12 12.50 -5.75 5.28
CA LEU A 12 12.84 -7.00 4.60
C LEU A 12 11.68 -7.99 4.63
N VAL A 13 10.95 -8.09 5.74
CA VAL A 13 9.74 -8.93 5.83
C VAL A 13 8.71 -8.52 4.78
N VAL A 14 8.41 -7.21 4.66
CA VAL A 14 7.49 -6.71 3.62
C VAL A 14 7.99 -7.06 2.23
N ALA A 15 9.27 -6.82 1.94
CA ALA A 15 9.84 -7.08 0.63
C ALA A 15 9.81 -8.58 0.28
N VAL A 16 10.15 -9.46 1.22
CA VAL A 16 10.11 -10.91 1.05
C VAL A 16 8.68 -11.38 0.79
N CYS A 17 7.69 -10.95 1.59
CA CYS A 17 6.30 -11.31 1.36
C CYS A 17 5.84 -10.91 -0.05
N ALA A 18 6.19 -9.69 -0.48
CA ALA A 18 5.79 -9.18 -1.78
C ALA A 18 6.42 -9.97 -2.94
N PHE A 19 7.73 -10.26 -2.87
CA PHE A 19 8.43 -11.02 -3.90
C PHE A 19 8.05 -12.51 -3.91
N VAL A 20 7.72 -13.09 -2.77
CA VAL A 20 7.19 -14.47 -2.72
C VAL A 20 5.83 -14.54 -3.42
N GLY A 21 4.89 -13.65 -3.09
CA GLY A 21 3.58 -13.61 -3.75
C GLY A 21 3.70 -13.45 -5.27
N LEU A 22 4.45 -12.44 -5.70
CA LEU A 22 4.72 -12.19 -7.12
C LEU A 22 5.43 -13.36 -7.81
N GLY A 23 6.43 -13.96 -7.17
CA GLY A 23 7.18 -15.09 -7.74
C GLY A 23 6.29 -16.29 -8.00
N PHE A 24 5.40 -16.62 -7.05
CA PHE A 24 4.41 -17.67 -7.25
C PHE A 24 3.38 -17.30 -8.33
N ALA A 25 2.92 -16.04 -8.39
CA ALA A 25 2.01 -15.60 -9.43
C ALA A 25 2.64 -15.73 -10.82
N VAL A 26 3.88 -15.29 -11.00
CA VAL A 26 4.63 -15.42 -12.26
C VAL A 26 4.86 -16.88 -12.65
N ALA A 27 5.05 -17.77 -11.68
CA ALA A 27 5.26 -19.18 -11.95
C ALA A 27 3.97 -19.96 -12.28
N THR A 28 2.79 -19.44 -11.91
CA THR A 28 1.53 -20.21 -11.96
C THR A 28 0.44 -19.60 -12.83
N LEU A 29 0.46 -18.28 -13.06
CA LEU A 29 -0.53 -17.58 -13.88
C LEU A 29 -0.04 -17.43 -15.32
N ASN A 30 -0.95 -17.52 -16.28
CA ASN A 30 -0.62 -17.38 -17.71
C ASN A 30 -0.20 -15.95 -18.07
N ASP A 31 -0.85 -14.94 -17.48
CA ASP A 31 -0.52 -13.52 -17.68
C ASP A 31 -0.69 -12.72 -16.37
N PRO A 32 0.33 -12.70 -15.50
CA PRO A 32 0.27 -12.08 -14.17
C PRO A 32 0.38 -10.55 -14.21
N TRP A 33 0.93 -9.98 -15.29
CA TRP A 33 1.40 -8.60 -15.31
C TRP A 33 0.32 -7.51 -15.34
N PRO A 34 -0.84 -7.72 -15.99
CA PRO A 34 -1.85 -6.67 -16.06
C PRO A 34 -2.56 -6.43 -14.73
N ALA A 35 -2.53 -7.39 -13.81
CA ALA A 35 -3.26 -7.35 -12.56
C ALA A 35 -2.60 -6.42 -11.52
N LEU A 36 -3.44 -5.64 -10.82
CA LEU A 36 -3.00 -4.66 -9.85
C LEU A 36 -2.27 -5.31 -8.66
N SER A 37 -2.66 -6.52 -8.23
CA SER A 37 -2.05 -7.19 -7.08
C SER A 37 -0.58 -7.55 -7.34
N GLN A 38 -0.25 -8.03 -8.55
CA GLN A 38 1.13 -8.30 -8.95
C GLN A 38 1.94 -7.00 -9.09
N GLN A 39 1.38 -5.97 -9.72
CA GLN A 39 2.07 -4.68 -9.83
C GLN A 39 2.31 -4.02 -8.47
N ALA A 40 1.32 -4.07 -7.58
CA ALA A 40 1.44 -3.57 -6.20
C ALA A 40 2.47 -4.36 -5.40
N SER A 41 2.54 -5.68 -5.57
CA SER A 41 3.53 -6.53 -4.92
C SER A 41 4.95 -6.24 -5.44
N LEU A 42 5.13 -6.10 -6.76
CA LEU A 42 6.40 -5.68 -7.34
C LEU A 42 6.85 -4.31 -6.79
N PHE A 43 5.94 -3.33 -6.82
CA PHE A 43 6.20 -1.99 -6.31
C PHE A 43 6.58 -2.01 -4.82
N ALA A 44 5.82 -2.74 -4.00
CA ALA A 44 6.10 -2.89 -2.58
C ALA A 44 7.45 -3.55 -2.33
N GLY A 45 7.76 -4.66 -3.04
CA GLY A 45 9.03 -5.36 -2.95
C GLY A 45 10.22 -4.43 -3.22
N VAL A 46 10.16 -3.68 -4.32
CA VAL A 46 11.21 -2.74 -4.72
C VAL A 46 11.36 -1.60 -3.71
N VAL A 47 10.25 -0.96 -3.32
CA VAL A 47 10.27 0.17 -2.37
C VAL A 47 10.86 -0.27 -1.03
N TYR A 48 10.36 -1.37 -0.47
CA TYR A 48 10.77 -1.81 0.86
C TYR A 48 12.21 -2.36 0.88
N LEU A 49 12.65 -3.04 -0.18
CA LEU A 49 14.04 -3.45 -0.32
C LEU A 49 14.97 -2.24 -0.41
N ALA A 50 14.63 -1.24 -1.25
CA ALA A 50 15.42 -0.03 -1.38
C ALA A 50 15.51 0.74 -0.05
N LEU A 51 14.41 0.81 0.71
CA LEU A 51 14.39 1.42 2.05
C LEU A 51 15.20 0.64 3.08
N ALA A 52 15.24 -0.70 2.99
CA ALA A 52 16.07 -1.53 3.86
C ALA A 52 17.57 -1.25 3.60
N LEU A 53 17.96 -1.19 2.33
CA LEU A 53 19.35 -0.96 1.91
C LEU A 53 19.84 0.47 2.15
N ALA A 54 18.97 1.48 1.96
CA ALA A 54 19.35 2.89 2.11
C ALA A 54 19.51 3.35 3.57
N GLY A 55 19.01 2.57 4.54
CA GLY A 55 19.13 2.86 5.97
C GLY A 55 18.59 4.25 6.36
N ALA A 56 19.38 5.02 7.12
CA ALA A 56 18.99 6.35 7.62
C ALA A 56 18.91 7.43 6.52
N ARG A 57 19.56 7.23 5.36
CA ARG A 57 19.58 8.23 4.27
C ARG A 57 18.22 8.42 3.61
N ALA A 58 17.33 7.43 3.70
CA ALA A 58 15.99 7.48 3.12
C ALA A 58 14.93 8.14 4.03
N ALA A 59 15.28 8.66 5.21
CA ALA A 59 14.32 9.10 6.23
C ALA A 59 13.27 10.12 5.75
N ARG A 60 13.61 11.00 4.80
CA ARG A 60 12.69 12.04 4.29
C ARG A 60 11.64 11.52 3.30
N VAL A 61 12.02 10.64 2.39
CA VAL A 61 11.13 10.05 1.37
C VAL A 61 10.43 8.79 1.87
N SER A 62 10.96 8.14 2.90
CA SER A 62 10.41 6.89 3.45
C SER A 62 8.97 7.04 3.93
N GLY A 63 8.61 8.18 4.52
CA GLY A 63 7.25 8.40 5.03
C GLY A 63 6.20 8.48 3.94
N TRP A 64 6.52 9.15 2.83
CA TRP A 64 5.61 9.25 1.70
C TRP A 64 5.47 7.89 1.01
N LEU A 65 6.59 7.25 0.67
CA LEU A 65 6.61 5.97 -0.05
C LEU A 65 5.94 4.86 0.75
N ARG A 66 6.32 4.68 2.02
CA ARG A 66 5.71 3.65 2.86
C ARG A 66 4.21 3.84 2.98
N GLY A 67 3.75 5.06 3.23
CA GLY A 67 2.31 5.33 3.37
C GLY A 67 1.55 5.09 2.07
N ALA A 68 2.06 5.57 0.94
CA ALA A 68 1.48 5.33 -0.37
C ALA A 68 1.39 3.82 -0.69
N THR A 69 2.47 3.08 -0.45
CA THR A 69 2.52 1.63 -0.64
C THR A 69 1.55 0.90 0.30
N THR A 70 1.50 1.24 1.58
CA THR A 70 0.56 0.62 2.53
C THR A 70 -0.89 0.86 2.11
N VAL A 71 -1.26 2.09 1.74
CA VAL A 71 -2.63 2.38 1.28
C VAL A 71 -2.96 1.60 0.00
N LEU A 72 -2.04 1.53 -0.96
CA LEU A 72 -2.23 0.76 -2.19
C LEU A 72 -2.45 -0.73 -1.88
N LEU A 73 -1.64 -1.32 -1.00
CA LEU A 73 -1.77 -2.73 -0.61
C LEU A 73 -3.07 -3.00 0.16
N LEU A 74 -3.52 -2.06 1.01
CA LEU A 74 -4.81 -2.16 1.68
C LEU A 74 -5.98 -2.06 0.71
N LEU A 75 -5.89 -1.19 -0.31
CA LEU A 75 -6.87 -1.13 -1.38
C LEU A 75 -6.97 -2.49 -2.10
N VAL A 76 -5.83 -3.09 -2.47
CA VAL A 76 -5.78 -4.42 -3.11
C VAL A 76 -6.39 -5.49 -2.21
N CYS A 77 -5.95 -5.56 -0.95
CA CYS A 77 -6.44 -6.49 0.05
C CYS A 77 -7.96 -6.43 0.24
N LEU A 78 -8.48 -5.24 0.50
CA LEU A 78 -9.91 -5.04 0.79
C LEU A 78 -10.76 -5.28 -0.46
N THR A 79 -10.33 -4.79 -1.63
CA THR A 79 -11.06 -5.01 -2.88
C THR A 79 -11.12 -6.50 -3.21
N TYR A 80 -10.01 -7.22 -3.04
CA TYR A 80 -9.96 -8.66 -3.29
C TYR A 80 -10.91 -9.44 -2.39
N LEU A 81 -10.89 -9.16 -1.07
CA LEU A 81 -11.67 -9.90 -0.09
C LEU A 81 -13.15 -9.52 -0.05
N THR A 82 -13.53 -8.31 -0.47
CA THR A 82 -14.89 -7.79 -0.27
C THR A 82 -15.65 -7.45 -1.55
N VAL A 83 -14.95 -7.13 -2.65
CA VAL A 83 -15.58 -6.76 -3.92
C VAL A 83 -15.45 -7.89 -4.94
N ILE A 84 -14.24 -8.46 -5.04
CA ILE A 84 -13.96 -9.59 -5.93
C ILE A 84 -14.39 -10.92 -5.28
N GLU A 85 -14.48 -10.96 -3.94
CA GLU A 85 -14.78 -12.16 -3.16
C GLU A 85 -13.81 -13.32 -3.45
N GLY A 86 -12.52 -12.99 -3.66
CA GLY A 86 -11.49 -13.97 -3.98
C GLY A 86 -11.06 -14.82 -2.78
N ASP A 87 -10.54 -16.02 -3.05
CA ASP A 87 -10.03 -16.95 -2.04
C ASP A 87 -8.51 -16.84 -1.82
N LEU A 88 -8.06 -17.29 -0.65
CA LEU A 88 -6.63 -17.24 -0.27
C LEU A 88 -5.97 -18.63 -0.32
N TYR A 89 -6.50 -19.58 -1.10
CA TYR A 89 -6.00 -20.95 -1.10
C TYR A 89 -4.65 -21.10 -1.81
N SER A 90 -4.39 -20.29 -2.83
CA SER A 90 -3.10 -20.30 -3.51
C SER A 90 -2.06 -19.48 -2.73
N VAL A 91 -0.80 -19.90 -2.84
CA VAL A 91 0.33 -19.20 -2.20
C VAL A 91 0.43 -17.76 -2.72
N SER A 92 0.30 -17.55 -4.04
CA SER A 92 0.30 -16.20 -4.61
C SER A 92 -0.81 -15.34 -4.01
N SER A 93 -2.05 -15.84 -3.97
CA SER A 93 -3.18 -15.07 -3.44
C SER A 93 -3.00 -14.73 -1.96
N LEU A 94 -2.61 -15.71 -1.13
CA LEU A 94 -2.34 -15.49 0.29
C LEU A 94 -1.32 -14.37 0.53
N PHE A 95 -0.23 -14.38 -0.24
CA PHE A 95 0.83 -13.40 -0.06
C PHE A 95 0.49 -12.02 -0.62
N GLU A 96 -0.14 -11.93 -1.79
CA GLU A 96 -0.46 -10.66 -2.43
C GLU A 96 -1.65 -9.95 -1.75
N HIS A 97 -2.67 -10.70 -1.34
CA HIS A 97 -3.91 -10.13 -0.84
C HIS A 97 -4.02 -10.10 0.69
N LEU A 98 -3.15 -10.78 1.43
CA LEU A 98 -3.19 -10.76 2.90
C LEU A 98 -1.83 -10.49 3.55
N LEU A 99 -0.83 -11.35 3.34
CA LEU A 99 0.41 -11.26 4.13
C LEU A 99 1.23 -10.00 3.82
N THR A 100 1.39 -9.63 2.54
CA THR A 100 2.11 -8.40 2.16
C THR A 100 1.40 -7.13 2.67
N PRO A 101 0.07 -6.96 2.47
CA PRO A 101 -0.68 -5.87 3.07
C PRO A 101 -0.54 -5.78 4.60
N LEU A 102 -0.68 -6.90 5.31
CA LEU A 102 -0.56 -6.93 6.78
C LEU A 102 0.87 -6.62 7.24
N ALA A 103 1.89 -7.14 6.57
CA ALA A 103 3.28 -6.83 6.86
C ALA A 103 3.56 -5.32 6.69
N ALA A 104 3.09 -4.73 5.59
CA ALA A 104 3.26 -3.30 5.32
C ALA A 104 2.51 -2.44 6.34
N LEU A 105 1.30 -2.86 6.76
CA LEU A 105 0.55 -2.20 7.82
C LEU A 105 1.26 -2.31 9.17
N ALA A 106 1.77 -3.50 9.54
CA ALA A 106 2.51 -3.71 10.77
C ALA A 106 3.80 -2.86 10.80
N ASP A 107 4.54 -2.80 9.70
CA ASP A 107 5.68 -1.91 9.55
C ASP A 107 5.29 -0.43 9.77
N TRP A 108 4.19 0.02 9.16
CA TRP A 108 3.70 1.38 9.31
C TRP A 108 3.35 1.71 10.76
N VAL A 109 2.58 0.84 11.42
CA VAL A 109 2.02 1.08 12.76
C VAL A 109 3.04 0.88 13.86
N LEU A 110 3.88 -0.15 13.78
CA LEU A 110 4.77 -0.55 14.88
C LEU A 110 6.15 0.10 14.77
N VAL A 111 6.67 0.23 13.54
CA VAL A 111 8.01 0.78 13.29
C VAL A 111 7.93 2.24 12.82
N GLY A 112 6.87 2.62 12.11
CA GLY A 112 6.70 3.96 11.54
C GLY A 112 6.51 5.09 12.56
N ARG A 113 5.98 4.81 13.76
CA ARG A 113 5.68 5.83 14.78
C ARG A 113 6.91 6.60 15.28
N ALA A 114 8.08 5.96 15.35
CA ALA A 114 9.27 6.55 15.97
C ALA A 114 10.16 7.35 15.00
N ALA A 115 9.96 7.20 13.68
CA ALA A 115 10.98 7.60 12.69
C ALA A 115 10.44 8.32 11.45
N VAL A 116 9.14 8.60 11.36
CA VAL A 116 8.51 9.11 10.13
C VAL A 116 7.93 10.49 10.30
N VAL A 117 8.39 11.42 9.45
CA VAL A 117 7.72 12.71 9.25
C VAL A 117 6.68 12.55 8.14
N VAL A 118 5.41 12.39 8.52
CA VAL A 118 4.28 12.40 7.57
C VAL A 118 3.67 13.80 7.55
N ARG A 119 3.54 14.40 6.36
CA ARG A 119 2.89 15.70 6.20
C ARG A 119 1.38 15.50 6.02
N TRP A 120 0.58 16.46 6.47
CA TRP A 120 -0.89 16.38 6.43
C TRP A 120 -1.46 16.23 5.01
N TRP A 121 -0.73 16.65 3.98
CA TRP A 121 -1.13 16.52 2.58
C TRP A 121 -0.71 15.19 1.95
N TYR A 122 0.15 14.39 2.60
CA TYR A 122 0.58 13.10 2.05
C TYR A 122 -0.59 12.18 1.72
N PRO A 123 -1.61 11.99 2.60
CA PRO A 123 -2.80 11.21 2.28
C PRO A 123 -3.51 11.61 0.98
N LEU A 124 -3.58 12.91 0.67
CA LEU A 124 -4.17 13.41 -0.57
C LEU A 124 -3.37 13.00 -1.80
N SER A 125 -2.05 12.89 -1.68
CA SER A 125 -1.16 12.48 -2.78
C SER A 125 -0.96 10.97 -2.89
N TRP A 126 -1.38 10.18 -1.89
CA TRP A 126 -1.27 8.72 -1.91
C TRP A 126 -2.29 8.05 -2.85
N VAL A 127 -3.21 8.81 -3.43
CA VAL A 127 -4.04 8.38 -4.56
C VAL A 127 -3.25 8.21 -5.86
N LEU A 128 -2.02 8.75 -5.94
CA LEU A 128 -1.25 8.73 -7.18
C LEU A 128 -0.97 7.30 -7.70
N PRO A 129 -0.47 6.34 -6.89
CA PRO A 129 -0.26 4.98 -7.39
C PRO A 129 -1.52 4.30 -7.96
N PRO A 130 -2.69 4.26 -7.28
CA PRO A 130 -3.88 3.66 -7.87
C PRO A 130 -4.41 4.45 -9.09
N LEU A 131 -4.23 5.77 -9.15
CA LEU A 131 -4.58 6.55 -10.34
C LEU A 131 -3.69 6.22 -11.55
N LEU A 132 -2.38 6.06 -11.34
CA LEU A 132 -1.46 5.64 -12.40
C LEU A 132 -1.83 4.26 -12.94
N TYR A 133 -2.20 3.33 -12.04
CA TYR A 133 -2.72 2.03 -12.47
C TYR A 133 -4.05 2.15 -13.21
N LEU A 134 -4.99 2.98 -12.75
CA LEU A 134 -6.25 3.20 -13.45
C LEU A 134 -6.03 3.73 -14.88
N ILE A 135 -5.10 4.68 -15.05
CA ILE A 135 -4.70 5.16 -16.39
C ILE A 135 -4.17 4.00 -17.24
N TYR A 136 -3.27 3.19 -16.71
CA TYR A 136 -2.77 2.00 -17.41
C TYR A 136 -3.90 1.04 -17.79
N PHE A 137 -4.80 0.72 -16.85
CA PHE A 137 -5.94 -0.17 -17.04
C PHE A 137 -6.84 0.30 -18.20
N LEU A 138 -7.09 1.61 -18.30
CA LEU A 138 -7.90 2.22 -19.35
C LEU A 138 -7.19 2.25 -20.70
N VAL A 139 -5.90 2.62 -20.72
CA VAL A 139 -5.13 2.77 -21.96
C VAL A 139 -4.79 1.42 -22.59
N ALA A 140 -4.45 0.43 -21.76
CA ALA A 140 -4.09 -0.92 -22.21
C ALA A 140 -5.30 -1.84 -22.39
N ASP A 141 -6.51 -1.37 -22.07
CA ASP A 141 -7.78 -2.09 -22.17
C ASP A 141 -7.75 -3.50 -21.54
N VAL A 142 -7.16 -3.60 -20.36
CA VAL A 142 -6.82 -4.87 -19.67
C VAL A 142 -8.05 -5.75 -19.39
N GLY A 143 -9.25 -5.18 -19.30
CA GLY A 143 -10.52 -5.89 -19.15
C GLY A 143 -10.74 -6.64 -17.83
N LEU A 144 -9.68 -6.89 -17.05
CA LEU A 144 -9.64 -7.78 -15.88
C LEU A 144 -10.65 -7.41 -14.78
N TYR A 145 -10.93 -6.13 -14.60
CA TYR A 145 -11.81 -5.63 -13.52
C TYR A 145 -13.17 -5.14 -14.00
N ARG A 146 -13.55 -5.40 -15.26
CA ARG A 146 -14.84 -4.92 -15.81
C ARG A 146 -16.07 -5.40 -15.05
N GLY A 147 -15.97 -6.46 -14.22
CA GLY A 147 -17.07 -6.88 -13.34
C GLY A 147 -17.56 -5.78 -12.38
N PHE A 148 -16.67 -4.87 -11.95
CA PHE A 148 -17.02 -3.75 -11.06
C PHE A 148 -16.44 -2.40 -11.50
N LEU A 149 -15.48 -2.40 -12.42
CA LEU A 149 -14.74 -1.22 -12.90
C LEU A 149 -14.79 -1.16 -14.43
N ASP A 150 -15.98 -1.28 -15.01
CA ASP A 150 -16.20 -1.17 -16.47
C ASP A 150 -16.28 0.31 -16.91
N PRO A 151 -15.37 0.79 -17.80
CA PRO A 151 -15.43 2.15 -18.33
C PRO A 151 -16.69 2.48 -19.14
N GLN A 152 -17.42 1.46 -19.61
CA GLN A 152 -18.67 1.63 -20.35
C GLN A 152 -19.91 1.65 -19.45
N SER A 153 -19.76 1.34 -18.15
CA SER A 153 -20.87 1.37 -17.19
C SER A 153 -21.24 2.82 -16.82
N PRO A 154 -22.53 3.16 -16.68
CA PRO A 154 -22.95 4.46 -16.16
C PRO A 154 -22.45 4.72 -14.73
N ASP A 155 -22.15 3.66 -13.96
CA ASP A 155 -21.68 3.75 -12.57
C ASP A 155 -20.16 3.93 -12.46
N PHE A 156 -19.42 3.86 -13.57
CA PHE A 156 -17.96 3.89 -13.58
C PHE A 156 -17.36 5.06 -12.79
N ALA A 157 -17.83 6.28 -13.09
CA ALA A 157 -17.34 7.49 -12.44
C ALA A 157 -17.62 7.48 -10.93
N THR A 158 -18.80 6.97 -10.54
CA THR A 158 -19.18 6.82 -9.13
C THR A 158 -18.28 5.81 -8.43
N THR A 159 -18.04 4.64 -9.03
CA THR A 159 -17.14 3.61 -8.48
C THR A 159 -15.73 4.15 -8.30
N VAL A 160 -15.17 4.83 -9.30
CA VAL A 160 -13.83 5.45 -9.21
C VAL A 160 -13.80 6.48 -8.08
N ALA A 161 -14.81 7.35 -7.98
CA ALA A 161 -14.88 8.36 -6.93
C ALA A 161 -14.93 7.72 -5.52
N LEU A 162 -15.70 6.64 -5.34
CA LEU A 162 -15.78 5.92 -4.07
C LEU A 162 -14.43 5.30 -3.69
N PHE A 163 -13.71 4.68 -4.63
CA PHE A 163 -12.37 4.16 -4.36
C PHE A 163 -11.39 5.28 -4.00
N LEU A 164 -11.43 6.43 -4.69
CA LEU A 164 -10.56 7.57 -4.36
C LEU A 164 -10.85 8.12 -2.96
N VAL A 165 -12.13 8.26 -2.59
CA VAL A 165 -12.53 8.67 -1.24
C VAL A 165 -12.04 7.64 -0.20
N ALA A 166 -12.20 6.35 -0.46
CA ALA A 166 -11.74 5.29 0.43
C ALA A 166 -10.21 5.32 0.63
N VAL A 167 -9.44 5.51 -0.46
CA VAL A 167 -7.98 5.66 -0.42
C VAL A 167 -7.55 6.88 0.40
N VAL A 168 -8.20 8.04 0.19
CA VAL A 168 -7.92 9.25 0.97
C VAL A 168 -8.27 9.06 2.44
N ALA A 169 -9.43 8.46 2.74
CA ALA A 169 -9.87 8.17 4.09
C ALA A 169 -8.89 7.22 4.80
N ALA A 170 -8.50 6.11 4.16
CA ALA A 170 -7.49 5.18 4.66
C ALA A 170 -6.15 5.90 4.89
N GLY A 171 -5.73 6.75 3.97
CA GLY A 171 -4.53 7.57 4.12
C GLY A 171 -4.58 8.47 5.36
N TYR A 172 -5.70 9.13 5.62
CA TYR A 172 -5.87 9.97 6.81
C TYR A 172 -5.96 9.14 8.11
N LEU A 173 -6.54 7.94 8.08
CA LEU A 173 -6.49 7.01 9.20
C LEU A 173 -5.04 6.62 9.52
N LEU A 174 -4.26 6.22 8.51
CA LEU A 174 -2.85 5.87 8.67
C LEU A 174 -2.00 7.06 9.15
N TYR A 175 -2.28 8.26 8.64
CA TYR A 175 -1.66 9.51 9.10
C TYR A 175 -1.94 9.76 10.58
N GLY A 176 -3.20 9.59 11.01
CA GLY A 176 -3.61 9.77 12.41
C GLY A 176 -2.90 8.82 13.37
N ILE A 177 -2.64 7.58 12.95
CA ILE A 177 -1.98 6.56 13.79
C ILE A 177 -0.53 6.93 14.13
N VAL A 178 0.19 7.58 13.21
CA VAL A 178 1.61 7.92 13.37
C VAL A 178 1.85 9.38 13.73
N ARG A 179 0.80 10.22 13.68
CA ARG A 179 0.91 11.62 14.08
C ARG A 179 1.09 11.71 15.60
N PRO A 180 2.18 12.31 16.10
CA PRO A 180 2.27 12.60 17.52
C PRO A 180 1.18 13.61 17.90
N VAL A 181 0.34 13.25 18.88
CA VAL A 181 -0.53 14.21 19.55
C VAL A 181 0.41 15.20 20.23
N ARG A 182 0.40 16.47 19.79
CA ARG A 182 1.06 17.53 20.55
C ARG A 182 0.31 17.63 21.88
N THR A 183 0.81 16.98 22.92
CA THR A 183 0.40 17.29 24.29
C THR A 183 0.74 18.76 24.48
N ARG A 184 -0.27 19.63 24.54
CA ARG A 184 -0.08 21.03 24.93
C ARG A 184 0.34 21.04 26.39
N ALA A 185 1.64 20.92 26.64
CA ALA A 185 2.24 21.06 27.96
C ALA A 185 2.98 22.40 28.05
N VAL A 186 2.33 23.51 27.70
CA VAL A 186 2.79 24.88 28.00
C VAL A 186 1.56 25.80 27.93
N ALA A 187 0.71 25.82 28.96
CA ALA A 187 -0.30 26.89 29.14
C ALA A 187 -0.88 27.02 30.57
N GLU A 188 -0.32 26.36 31.60
CA GLU A 188 -0.76 26.55 33.00
C GLU A 188 0.42 26.85 33.95
N ALA A 189 1.49 27.44 33.43
CA ALA A 189 2.64 27.89 34.24
C ALA A 189 2.92 29.40 34.06
N GLY A 190 1.88 30.20 33.80
CA GLY A 190 1.95 31.66 33.70
C GLY A 190 1.00 32.31 34.69
#